data_AF-A0A7D6Z4M7-F1
#
_entry.id   AF-A0A7D6Z4M7-F1
#
_cell.length_a   1.000
_cell.length_b   1.000
_cell.length_c   1.000
_cell.angle_alpha   90.00
_cell.angle_beta   90.00
_cell.angle_gamma   90.00
#
_symmetry.space_group_name_H-M   'P 1'
#
loop_
_entity.id
_entity.type
_entity.pdbx_description
1 polymer ?
#
loop_
_entity_poly.entity_id
_entity_poly.type
_entity_poly.pdbx_seq_one_letter_code
_entity_poly.pdbx_strand_id
1 'polypeptide(L)'
;MTLLADLARRAGAIGAPEVLSARADGPVVRVGHLVGKAHPVDSDPVALRARLQLAAHPVLHEIFVPPIPFDTSSTDSRTDSPCAEPAAARADPSAGTLMTAHADRSLTLWPYRRPLDPADDVPWENAAILLARLHRIPLGHLHSGSARIIGTRSGPGDVANSPPTAVPGSSTLPYQPEEPSGGADLCRPHVPGGHRAPIPVSPGDRPARRMINQSRLDEEQFTERGAIPVSGGPARVRRAMDRLHIAGSAVDPVAAAAVWRAHAVLPETSAGPAGDAALEAMRHDPMRPFTLVHGDFHLGQLVRLGDGDRDSLRLIDVDDLGVGDPVWDLARMAGFFAAGILDSVAWERFLNAYRLAGGPAVPAHDEWAVLDGPARALVVQAAAISVAKAGAEGRELDEWDVALVDSCRRMAAAVS
;
A
#
# COMPACT_ATOMS: atom_id res chain seq x y z
N MET A 1 -10.44 8.53 22.84
CA MET A 1 -11.08 9.75 22.27
C MET A 1 -10.33 11.02 22.68
N THR A 2 -10.20 11.31 23.99
CA THR A 2 -9.52 12.51 24.54
C THR A 2 -8.10 12.69 23.99
N LEU A 3 -7.29 11.63 23.97
CA LEU A 3 -5.91 11.71 23.50
C LEU A 3 -5.77 12.08 22.02
N LEU A 4 -6.62 11.53 21.15
CA LEU A 4 -6.59 11.88 19.71
C LEU A 4 -6.99 13.35 19.50
N ALA A 5 -7.95 13.83 20.29
CA ALA A 5 -8.32 15.24 20.27
C ALA A 5 -7.19 16.14 20.79
N ASP A 6 -6.48 15.73 21.85
CA ASP A 6 -5.35 16.48 22.39
C ASP A 6 -4.15 16.50 21.45
N LEU A 7 -3.89 15.38 20.76
CA LEU A 7 -2.88 15.32 19.70
C LEU A 7 -3.21 16.32 18.58
N ALA A 8 -4.46 16.34 18.10
CA ALA A 8 -4.90 17.28 17.08
C ALA A 8 -4.80 18.75 17.55
N ARG A 9 -5.20 19.05 18.80
CA ARG A 9 -5.09 20.41 19.37
C ARG A 9 -3.65 20.87 19.51
N ARG A 10 -2.72 20.00 19.92
CA ARG A 10 -1.29 20.31 19.97
C ARG A 10 -0.72 20.65 18.60
N ALA A 11 -1.26 20.05 17.54
CA ALA A 11 -0.94 20.37 16.16
C ALA A 11 -1.72 21.59 15.61
N GLY A 12 -2.42 22.34 16.46
CA GLY A 12 -3.11 23.59 16.09
C GLY A 12 -4.57 23.43 15.66
N ALA A 13 -5.19 22.26 15.84
CA ALA A 13 -6.61 22.10 15.55
C ALA A 13 -7.50 22.87 16.54
N ILE A 14 -8.50 23.57 16.02
CA ILE A 14 -9.52 24.29 16.78
C ILE A 14 -10.88 23.67 16.49
N GLY A 15 -11.70 23.45 17.52
CA GLY A 15 -13.06 22.93 17.40
C GLY A 15 -13.39 21.86 18.43
N ALA A 16 -14.66 21.47 18.48
CA ALA A 16 -15.11 20.34 19.28
C ALA A 16 -14.65 19.01 18.62
N PRO A 17 -14.28 18.00 19.41
CA PRO A 17 -13.95 16.69 18.88
C PRO A 17 -15.21 15.98 18.37
N GLU A 18 -15.13 15.44 17.16
CA GLU A 18 -16.16 14.65 16.49
C GLU A 18 -15.62 13.23 16.23
N VAL A 19 -16.35 12.20 16.67
CA VAL A 19 -15.96 10.81 16.40
C VAL A 19 -16.46 10.43 15.01
N LEU A 20 -15.54 10.31 14.05
CA LEU A 20 -15.86 9.84 12.71
C LEU A 20 -15.98 8.30 12.67
N SER A 21 -15.24 7.61 13.56
CA SER A 21 -15.33 6.17 13.69
C SER A 21 -14.98 5.72 15.10
N ALA A 22 -15.84 4.92 15.72
CA ALA A 22 -15.64 4.32 17.03
C ALA A 22 -15.16 2.85 16.96
N ARG A 23 -14.72 2.38 15.77
CA ARG A 23 -14.41 0.98 15.49
C ARG A 23 -13.38 0.40 16.48
N ALA A 24 -13.53 -0.89 16.81
CA ALA A 24 -12.60 -1.65 17.66
C ALA A 24 -11.15 -1.63 17.11
N ASP A 25 -11.04 -1.58 15.78
CA ASP A 25 -9.78 -1.51 15.04
C ASP A 25 -9.02 -0.20 15.28
N GLY A 26 -9.68 0.83 15.78
CA GLY A 26 -9.03 2.09 16.13
C GLY A 26 -9.97 3.29 15.95
N PRO A 27 -10.17 4.12 16.98
CA PRO A 27 -10.99 5.31 16.84
C PRO A 27 -10.37 6.33 15.88
N VAL A 28 -11.25 7.00 15.13
CA VAL A 28 -10.93 8.13 14.26
C VAL A 28 -11.68 9.34 14.78
N VAL A 29 -10.93 10.37 15.18
CA VAL A 29 -11.47 11.58 15.80
C VAL A 29 -11.05 12.81 15.02
N ARG A 30 -12.02 13.59 14.57
CA ARG A 30 -11.80 14.87 13.93
C ARG A 30 -11.80 15.98 14.98
N VAL A 31 -10.87 16.92 14.84
CA VAL A 31 -10.92 18.21 15.53
C VAL A 31 -10.68 19.29 14.48
N GLY A 32 -11.71 20.08 14.18
CA GLY A 32 -11.62 21.13 13.16
C GLY A 32 -11.20 20.60 11.78
N HIS A 33 -9.99 20.99 11.37
CA HIS A 33 -9.41 20.63 10.08
C HIS A 33 -8.47 19.41 10.13
N LEU A 34 -8.31 18.76 11.29
CA LEU A 34 -7.42 17.62 11.50
C LEU A 34 -8.18 16.36 11.93
N VAL A 35 -7.59 15.20 11.63
CA VAL A 35 -8.06 13.89 12.07
C VAL A 35 -6.93 13.16 12.78
N GLY A 36 -7.17 12.77 14.03
CA GLY A 36 -6.37 11.77 14.73
C GLY A 36 -6.91 10.37 14.46
N LYS A 37 -6.03 9.47 14.04
CA LYS A 37 -6.34 8.04 13.83
C LYS A 37 -5.50 7.20 14.78
N ALA A 38 -6.18 6.36 15.56
CA ALA A 38 -5.54 5.25 16.26
C ALA A 38 -5.57 4.02 15.35
N HIS A 39 -4.46 3.29 15.35
CA HIS A 39 -4.29 2.06 14.56
C HIS A 39 -4.64 0.82 15.39
N PRO A 40 -4.90 -0.33 14.73
CA PRO A 40 -5.07 -1.61 15.41
C PRO A 40 -3.88 -1.93 16.33
N VAL A 41 -4.15 -2.63 17.44
CA VAL A 41 -3.11 -3.01 18.41
C VAL A 41 -2.13 -4.03 17.82
N ASP A 42 -2.62 -4.85 16.90
CA ASP A 42 -1.87 -5.88 16.18
C ASP A 42 -1.14 -5.34 14.93
N SER A 43 -1.24 -4.03 14.64
CA SER A 43 -0.49 -3.42 13.54
C SER A 43 1.01 -3.41 13.85
N ASP A 44 1.82 -3.97 12.95
CA ASP A 44 3.27 -3.86 13.01
C ASP A 44 3.70 -2.37 12.93
N PRO A 45 4.29 -1.79 14.01
CA PRO A 45 4.71 -0.40 14.02
C PRO A 45 5.83 -0.08 13.02
N VAL A 46 6.64 -1.08 12.65
CA VAL A 46 7.73 -0.89 11.66
C VAL A 46 7.13 -0.74 10.27
N ALA A 47 6.28 -1.69 9.85
CA ALA A 47 5.56 -1.59 8.58
C ALA A 47 4.69 -0.32 8.51
N LEU A 48 3.99 0.03 9.58
CA LEU A 48 3.17 1.25 9.62
C LEU A 48 4.02 2.52 9.45
N ARG A 49 5.18 2.60 10.10
CA ARG A 49 6.10 3.74 9.91
C ARG A 49 6.58 3.85 8.46
N ALA A 50 6.94 2.74 7.82
CA ALA A 50 7.34 2.73 6.42
C ALA A 50 6.19 3.17 5.49
N ARG A 51 4.95 2.75 5.77
CA ARG A 51 3.74 3.19 5.04
C ARG A 51 3.50 4.69 5.16
N LEU A 52 3.68 5.26 6.36
CA LEU A 52 3.57 6.70 6.58
C LEU A 52 4.66 7.49 5.85
N GLN A 53 5.89 6.97 5.81
CA GLN A 53 6.99 7.57 5.04
C GLN A 53 6.73 7.54 3.54
N LEU A 54 6.16 6.45 3.02
CA LEU A 54 5.70 6.38 1.62
C LEU A 54 4.62 7.42 1.35
N ALA A 55 3.58 7.49 2.18
CA ALA A 55 2.51 8.47 2.01
C ALA A 55 2.98 9.93 2.08
N ALA A 56 4.04 10.20 2.85
CA ALA A 56 4.69 11.51 2.92
C ALA A 56 5.69 11.78 1.77
N HIS A 57 6.02 10.76 0.96
CA HIS A 57 7.03 10.88 -0.08
C HIS A 57 6.56 11.84 -1.19
N PRO A 58 7.41 12.75 -1.70
CA PRO A 58 7.02 13.72 -2.72
C PRO A 58 6.46 13.10 -4.00
N VAL A 59 6.86 11.89 -4.39
CA VAL A 59 6.28 11.20 -5.56
C VAL A 59 4.80 10.84 -5.35
N LEU A 60 4.37 10.71 -4.09
CA LEU A 60 3.03 10.28 -3.70
C LEU A 60 2.12 11.43 -3.23
N HIS A 61 2.59 12.69 -3.20
CA HIS A 61 1.78 13.82 -2.72
C HIS A 61 0.53 14.10 -3.58
N GLU A 62 0.60 13.79 -4.88
CA GLU A 62 -0.53 13.89 -5.78
C GLU A 62 -1.43 12.64 -5.76
N ILE A 63 -1.06 11.61 -4.99
CA ILE A 63 -1.79 10.36 -4.89
C ILE A 63 -2.46 10.21 -3.53
N PHE A 64 -1.72 10.40 -2.45
CA PHE A 64 -2.21 10.30 -1.07
C PHE A 64 -2.36 11.68 -0.44
N VAL A 65 -3.28 11.77 0.53
CA VAL A 65 -3.21 12.84 1.52
C VAL A 65 -2.01 12.56 2.42
N PRO A 66 -1.01 13.47 2.51
CA PRO A 66 0.16 13.22 3.34
C PRO A 66 -0.20 13.30 4.84
N PRO A 67 0.42 12.47 5.69
CA PRO A 67 0.27 12.59 7.14
C PRO A 67 0.89 13.90 7.63
N ILE A 68 0.39 14.42 8.75
CA ILE A 68 0.91 15.63 9.39
C ILE A 68 1.97 15.22 10.42
N PRO A 69 3.23 15.68 10.27
CA PRO A 69 4.24 15.55 11.30
C PRO A 69 3.84 16.35 12.55
N PHE A 70 4.09 15.81 13.74
CA PHE A 70 3.86 16.50 15.01
C PHE A 70 5.07 16.37 15.93
N ASP A 71 5.26 17.36 16.79
CA ASP A 71 6.33 17.33 17.79
C ASP A 71 5.91 16.46 18.98
N THR A 72 6.75 15.48 19.31
CA THR A 72 6.54 14.56 20.45
C THR A 72 7.31 15.00 21.70
N SER A 73 8.23 15.96 21.58
CA SER A 73 9.22 16.31 22.60
C SER A 73 8.67 17.05 23.83
N SER A 74 7.37 17.35 23.90
CA SER A 74 6.76 18.02 25.05
C SER A 74 6.10 17.07 26.07
N THR A 75 6.30 15.76 25.98
CA THR A 75 5.62 14.79 26.85
C THR A 75 6.30 14.47 28.17
N ASP A 76 7.48 15.04 28.48
CA ASP A 76 8.10 14.81 29.79
C ASP A 76 8.87 16.05 30.29
N SER A 77 8.17 16.97 30.95
CA SER A 77 8.80 17.98 31.82
C SER A 77 7.89 18.33 33.00
N ARG A 78 7.43 17.30 33.69
CA ARG A 78 6.92 17.38 35.07
C ARG A 78 7.70 16.42 35.98
N THR A 79 9.01 16.56 35.96
CA THR A 79 9.88 16.12 37.05
C THR A 79 10.87 17.25 37.34
N ASP A 80 10.67 17.90 38.48
CA ASP A 80 11.65 18.81 39.05
C ASP A 80 12.92 18.00 39.38
N SER A 81 13.96 18.17 38.57
CA SER A 81 15.34 17.87 38.97
C SER A 81 16.30 18.76 38.17
N PRO A 82 17.04 19.67 38.82
CA PRO A 82 18.03 20.49 38.14
C PRO A 82 19.35 19.73 38.03
N CYS A 83 20.08 20.00 36.94
CA CYS A 83 21.46 19.61 36.63
C CYS A 83 21.65 18.31 35.82
N ALA A 84 21.49 18.42 34.49
CA ALA A 84 22.37 17.78 33.52
C ALA A 84 22.36 18.58 32.21
N GLU A 85 23.55 18.88 31.66
CA GLU A 85 23.74 19.71 30.46
C GLU A 85 23.16 19.07 29.19
N PRO A 86 22.65 19.86 28.22
CA PRO A 86 22.10 19.31 26.99
C PRO A 86 23.21 18.95 26.00
N ALA A 87 23.43 17.66 25.80
CA ALA A 87 24.13 17.15 24.63
C ALA A 87 23.25 17.40 23.39
N ALA A 88 23.55 18.47 22.66
CA ALA A 88 22.88 18.85 21.43
C ALA A 88 23.17 17.84 20.30
N ALA A 89 22.43 16.74 20.28
CA ALA A 89 22.09 16.09 19.02
C ALA A 89 21.12 17.03 18.29
N ARG A 90 21.62 17.74 17.28
CA ARG A 90 20.79 18.55 16.39
C ARG A 90 19.85 17.62 15.61
N ALA A 91 18.70 17.30 16.21
CA ALA A 91 17.55 16.86 15.45
C ALA A 91 17.16 18.00 14.52
N ASP A 92 17.02 17.70 13.23
CA ASP A 92 16.49 18.64 12.25
C ASP A 92 15.06 19.04 12.68
N PRO A 93 14.80 20.31 13.07
CA PRO A 93 13.49 20.74 13.53
C PRO A 93 12.43 20.77 12.42
N SER A 94 12.77 20.41 11.18
CA SER A 94 11.83 20.30 10.06
C SER A 94 11.23 18.89 9.87
N ALA A 95 11.74 17.87 10.55
CA ALA A 95 11.27 16.49 10.44
C ALA A 95 10.44 16.09 11.68
N GLY A 96 9.20 16.57 11.76
CA GLY A 96 8.28 16.15 12.83
C GLY A 96 8.04 14.63 12.83
N THR A 97 7.59 14.10 13.96
CA THR A 97 7.28 12.67 14.11
C THR A 97 5.95 12.36 13.41
N LEU A 98 5.90 11.32 12.56
CA LEU A 98 4.68 10.89 11.87
C LEU A 98 3.75 10.00 12.72
N MET A 99 4.29 9.40 13.79
CA MET A 99 3.60 8.39 14.59
C MET A 99 4.10 8.38 16.04
N THR A 100 3.17 8.29 16.99
CA THR A 100 3.49 8.08 18.42
C THR A 100 2.74 6.89 18.97
N ALA A 101 3.29 6.24 19.98
CA ALA A 101 2.66 5.09 20.65
C ALA A 101 1.92 5.56 21.90
N HIS A 102 0.74 4.98 22.15
CA HIS A 102 0.01 5.14 23.40
C HIS A 102 -0.83 3.91 23.71
N ALA A 103 -0.65 3.34 24.90
CA ALA A 103 -1.39 2.16 25.38
C ALA A 103 -1.46 1.05 24.29
N ASP A 104 -0.28 0.69 23.79
CA ASP A 104 -0.05 -0.33 22.75
C ASP A 104 -0.66 -0.04 21.37
N ARG A 105 -1.14 1.19 21.13
CA ARG A 105 -1.61 1.62 19.82
C ARG A 105 -0.72 2.69 19.23
N SER A 106 -0.50 2.59 17.92
CA SER A 106 0.09 3.67 17.14
C SER A 106 -0.95 4.73 16.83
N LEU A 107 -0.58 6.00 16.94
CA LEU A 107 -1.42 7.17 16.66
C LEU A 107 -0.79 8.02 15.56
N THR A 108 -1.62 8.51 14.65
CA THR A 108 -1.22 9.34 13.50
C THR A 108 -2.17 10.52 13.32
N LEU A 109 -1.71 11.54 12.61
CA LEU A 109 -2.47 12.77 12.37
C LEU A 109 -2.53 13.09 10.89
N TRP A 110 -3.69 13.57 10.43
CA TRP A 110 -3.99 13.78 9.02
C TRP A 110 -4.81 15.05 8.79
N PRO A 111 -4.70 15.72 7.63
CA PRO A 111 -5.67 16.72 7.21
C PRO A 111 -7.05 16.06 7.06
N TYR A 112 -8.09 16.69 7.61
CA TYR A 112 -9.46 16.22 7.38
C TYR A 112 -9.87 16.50 5.94
N ARG A 113 -10.45 15.48 5.31
CA ARG A 113 -11.23 15.56 4.09
C ARG A 113 -12.41 14.61 4.21
N ARG A 114 -13.53 14.94 3.58
CA ARG A 114 -14.72 14.09 3.56
C ARG A 114 -14.48 12.94 2.55
N PRO A 115 -14.57 11.67 2.99
CA PRO A 115 -14.59 10.53 2.06
C PRO A 115 -15.78 10.61 1.11
N LEU A 116 -15.62 10.09 -0.10
CA LEU A 116 -16.73 9.96 -1.04
C LEU A 116 -17.80 9.02 -0.48
N ASP A 117 -19.06 9.44 -0.62
CA ASP A 117 -20.23 8.65 -0.30
C ASP A 117 -20.72 7.91 -1.57
N PRO A 118 -21.07 6.62 -1.51
CA PRO A 118 -21.71 5.92 -2.62
C PRO A 118 -22.99 6.60 -3.14
N ALA A 119 -23.68 7.40 -2.32
CA ALA A 119 -24.85 8.16 -2.73
C ALA A 119 -24.53 9.45 -3.50
N ASP A 120 -23.27 9.89 -3.52
CA ASP A 120 -22.83 11.06 -4.27
C ASP A 120 -22.61 10.71 -5.76
N ASP A 121 -22.43 11.74 -6.61
CA ASP A 121 -21.91 11.55 -7.96
C ASP A 121 -20.43 11.12 -7.89
N VAL A 122 -20.19 9.82 -8.13
CA VAL A 122 -18.88 9.19 -8.02
C VAL A 122 -18.10 9.37 -9.32
N PRO A 123 -16.94 10.04 -9.30
CA PRO A 123 -16.09 10.23 -10.48
C PRO A 123 -15.23 8.98 -10.73
N TRP A 124 -15.87 7.90 -11.20
CA TRP A 124 -15.25 6.59 -11.39
C TRP A 124 -14.00 6.62 -12.26
N GLU A 125 -13.98 7.40 -13.34
CA GLU A 125 -12.82 7.53 -14.22
C GLU A 125 -11.63 8.18 -13.52
N ASN A 126 -11.86 9.21 -12.69
CA ASN A 126 -10.79 9.87 -11.95
C ASN A 126 -10.23 8.95 -10.86
N ALA A 127 -11.10 8.18 -10.20
CA ALA A 127 -10.69 7.15 -9.25
C ALA A 127 -9.80 6.09 -9.94
N ALA A 128 -10.19 5.65 -11.13
CA ALA A 128 -9.45 4.69 -11.95
C ALA A 128 -8.09 5.23 -12.40
N ILE A 129 -8.04 6.47 -12.86
CA ILE A 129 -6.80 7.14 -13.26
C ILE A 129 -5.86 7.30 -12.06
N LEU A 130 -6.38 7.69 -10.90
CA LEU A 130 -5.61 7.82 -9.66
C LEU A 130 -4.99 6.48 -9.24
N LEU A 131 -5.76 5.40 -9.28
CA LEU A 131 -5.28 4.06 -8.96
C LEU A 131 -4.24 3.55 -9.98
N ALA A 132 -4.48 3.77 -11.27
CA ALA A 132 -3.50 3.44 -12.31
C ALA A 132 -2.18 4.21 -12.12
N ARG A 133 -2.23 5.48 -11.72
CA ARG A 133 -1.03 6.27 -11.38
C ARG A 133 -0.26 5.65 -10.23
N LEU A 134 -0.94 5.19 -9.17
CA LEU A 134 -0.30 4.49 -8.05
C LEU A 134 0.45 3.25 -8.54
N HIS A 135 -0.23 2.39 -9.29
CA HIS A 135 0.33 1.12 -9.78
C HIS A 135 1.47 1.30 -10.79
N ARG A 136 1.58 2.48 -11.40
CA ARG A 136 2.64 2.79 -12.38
C ARG A 136 3.88 3.42 -11.76
N ILE A 137 3.89 3.73 -10.46
CA ILE A 137 5.08 4.29 -9.82
C ILE A 137 6.21 3.27 -9.84
N PRO A 138 7.35 3.59 -10.48
CA PRO A 138 8.52 2.72 -10.46
C PRO A 138 9.04 2.60 -9.03
N LEU A 139 9.12 1.37 -8.51
CA LEU A 139 9.57 1.12 -7.14
C LEU A 139 10.96 1.71 -6.86
N GLY A 140 11.85 1.77 -7.86
CA GLY A 140 13.18 2.39 -7.73
C GLY A 140 13.15 3.88 -7.33
N HIS A 141 12.08 4.61 -7.66
CA HIS A 141 11.90 6.01 -7.25
C HIS A 141 11.59 6.16 -5.75
N LEU A 142 11.14 5.09 -5.09
CA LEU A 142 10.78 5.09 -3.67
C LEU A 142 11.95 4.65 -2.78
N HIS A 143 12.88 3.84 -3.31
CA HIS A 143 14.07 3.38 -2.58
C HIS A 143 15.20 4.43 -2.53
N SER A 144 15.19 5.40 -3.46
CA SER A 144 16.29 6.38 -3.63
C SER A 144 16.14 7.65 -2.77
N GLY A 145 15.19 7.67 -1.82
CA GLY A 145 14.79 8.83 -1.02
C GLY A 145 15.71 9.21 0.14
N SER A 146 16.95 8.71 0.21
CA SER A 146 17.98 9.39 1.00
C SER A 146 18.49 10.56 0.19
N ALA A 147 18.09 11.76 0.56
CA ALA A 147 18.56 13.00 -0.02
C ALA A 147 20.08 12.94 -0.26
N ARG A 148 20.50 12.79 -1.53
CA ARG A 148 21.74 13.42 -1.96
C ARG A 148 21.49 14.91 -1.77
N ILE A 149 21.97 15.43 -0.65
CA ILE A 149 22.26 16.85 -0.49
C ILE A 149 23.13 17.19 -1.71
N ILE A 150 22.54 17.83 -2.71
CA ILE A 150 23.30 18.45 -3.80
C ILE A 150 23.98 19.64 -3.13
N GLY A 151 25.14 19.36 -2.52
CA GLY A 151 26.08 20.36 -2.10
C GLY A 151 26.52 21.10 -3.35
N THR A 152 26.09 22.35 -3.45
CA THR A 152 26.60 23.32 -4.40
C THR A 152 28.10 23.45 -4.21
N ARG A 153 28.89 22.72 -4.99
CA ARG A 153 30.28 23.07 -5.24
C ARG A 153 30.33 24.00 -6.44
N SER A 154 30.16 25.28 -6.15
CA SER A 154 30.76 26.33 -6.96
C SER A 154 32.28 26.20 -6.87
N GLY A 155 32.93 26.07 -8.02
CA GLY A 155 34.38 26.14 -8.20
C GLY A 155 34.69 26.37 -9.68
N PRO A 156 35.67 27.22 -10.04
CA PRO A 156 35.56 28.11 -11.19
C PRO A 156 36.24 27.59 -12.46
N GLY A 157 35.76 28.09 -13.61
CA GLY A 157 36.53 28.28 -14.84
C GLY A 157 36.83 27.03 -15.67
N ASP A 158 36.15 26.87 -16.80
CA ASP A 158 36.77 27.25 -18.07
C ASP A 158 35.77 27.26 -19.22
N VAL A 159 35.99 28.26 -20.08
CA VAL A 159 35.15 28.68 -21.19
C VAL A 159 35.56 27.92 -22.44
N ALA A 160 34.62 27.28 -23.13
CA ALA A 160 34.75 27.03 -24.57
C ALA A 160 33.37 26.84 -25.24
N ASN A 161 32.98 27.87 -25.99
CA ASN A 161 31.87 27.91 -26.93
C ASN A 161 31.96 26.80 -28.00
N SER A 162 30.82 26.19 -28.36
CA SER A 162 30.24 26.28 -29.72
C SER A 162 28.90 25.51 -29.83
N PRO A 163 27.94 25.98 -30.66
CA PRO A 163 26.53 25.54 -30.63
C PRO A 163 26.22 24.45 -31.67
N PRO A 164 25.14 23.65 -31.51
CA PRO A 164 24.56 22.90 -32.61
C PRO A 164 23.47 23.69 -33.33
N THR A 165 23.62 23.77 -34.65
CA THR A 165 22.76 24.38 -35.65
C THR A 165 21.47 23.57 -35.89
N ALA A 166 20.49 24.28 -36.48
CA ALA A 166 19.09 23.91 -36.67
C ALA A 166 18.80 22.72 -37.62
N VAL A 167 17.61 22.15 -37.41
CA VAL A 167 16.81 21.23 -38.27
C VAL A 167 16.44 21.92 -39.61
N PRO A 168 16.06 21.20 -40.70
CA PRO A 168 14.68 20.71 -40.86
C PRO A 168 14.51 19.43 -41.75
N GLY A 169 13.32 18.82 -41.74
CA GLY A 169 12.79 18.13 -42.94
C GLY A 169 12.06 16.80 -42.77
N SER A 170 10.73 16.85 -42.84
CA SER A 170 9.75 15.77 -42.98
C SER A 170 9.83 15.04 -44.34
N SER A 171 9.61 13.71 -44.40
CA SER A 171 8.55 13.10 -45.25
C SER A 171 8.40 11.58 -45.09
N THR A 172 7.13 11.19 -44.98
CA THR A 172 6.38 9.95 -45.31
C THR A 172 7.01 8.77 -46.09
N LEU A 173 6.87 7.55 -45.51
CA LEU A 173 6.36 6.22 -45.98
C LEU A 173 6.51 5.78 -47.47
N PRO A 174 6.51 4.46 -47.84
CA PRO A 174 5.85 3.32 -47.16
C PRO A 174 6.55 1.92 -47.15
N TYR A 175 6.07 1.08 -46.23
CA TYR A 175 5.80 -0.38 -46.27
C TYR A 175 6.13 -1.19 -47.56
N GLN A 176 6.89 -2.29 -47.42
CA GLN A 176 6.48 -3.69 -47.72
C GLN A 176 7.65 -4.69 -47.47
N PRO A 177 7.34 -5.99 -47.25
CA PRO A 177 8.13 -6.97 -46.49
C PRO A 177 8.95 -7.91 -47.39
N GLU A 178 9.90 -8.66 -46.83
CA GLU A 178 10.26 -10.01 -47.33
C GLU A 178 10.79 -10.93 -46.22
N GLU A 179 10.53 -12.21 -46.44
CA GLU A 179 10.54 -13.37 -45.56
C GLU A 179 11.91 -14.11 -45.52
N PRO A 180 12.04 -15.23 -44.76
CA PRO A 180 13.31 -15.70 -44.23
C PRO A 180 13.98 -16.78 -45.09
N SER A 181 15.30 -16.81 -44.97
CA SER A 181 16.18 -17.92 -45.39
C SER A 181 17.35 -17.91 -44.42
N GLY A 182 17.82 -18.98 -43.80
CA GLY A 182 17.74 -20.42 -44.03
C GLY A 182 18.97 -20.95 -43.27
N GLY A 183 18.82 -22.06 -42.55
CA GLY A 183 19.82 -22.55 -41.60
C GLY A 183 21.02 -23.30 -42.19
N ALA A 184 21.66 -24.02 -41.26
CA ALA A 184 22.78 -24.96 -41.35
C ALA A 184 24.18 -24.32 -41.18
N ASP A 185 24.92 -24.52 -40.10
CA ASP A 185 25.46 -25.73 -39.43
C ASP A 185 26.99 -25.83 -39.69
N LEU A 186 27.69 -26.50 -38.77
CA LEU A 186 29.08 -27.02 -38.81
C LEU A 186 30.09 -26.42 -37.80
N CYS A 187 30.22 -27.19 -36.71
CA CYS A 187 31.45 -27.85 -36.24
C CYS A 187 32.70 -27.05 -35.84
N ARG A 188 32.89 -27.03 -34.50
CA ARG A 188 34.14 -27.14 -33.68
C ARG A 188 35.40 -27.74 -34.35
N PRO A 189 36.60 -27.42 -33.82
CA PRO A 189 37.20 -28.34 -32.82
C PRO A 189 37.83 -27.69 -31.57
N HIS A 190 37.93 -28.56 -30.57
CA HIS A 190 38.56 -28.50 -29.23
C HIS A 190 40.10 -28.51 -29.37
N VAL A 191 40.99 -28.17 -28.41
CA VAL A 191 41.37 -28.79 -27.10
C VAL A 191 42.52 -27.91 -26.48
N PRO A 192 43.22 -28.24 -25.36
CA PRO A 192 42.85 -28.36 -23.92
C PRO A 192 43.69 -27.45 -22.95
N GLY A 193 43.27 -27.41 -21.68
CA GLY A 193 44.14 -27.85 -20.57
C GLY A 193 44.79 -26.78 -19.68
N GLY A 194 44.47 -26.82 -18.37
CA GLY A 194 45.24 -26.08 -17.36
C GLY A 194 44.61 -26.12 -15.96
N HIS A 195 44.74 -27.24 -15.25
CA HIS A 195 44.44 -27.34 -13.81
C HIS A 195 45.52 -26.65 -12.96
N ARG A 196 45.09 -25.89 -11.94
CA ARG A 196 45.84 -25.69 -10.69
C ARG A 196 44.89 -25.43 -9.52
N ALA A 197 44.98 -26.30 -8.52
CA ALA A 197 44.45 -26.12 -7.17
C ALA A 197 45.64 -26.09 -6.18
N PRO A 198 45.46 -25.93 -4.86
CA PRO A 198 45.77 -24.70 -4.11
C PRO A 198 46.94 -24.86 -3.12
N ILE A 199 47.42 -23.75 -2.55
CA ILE A 199 48.44 -23.73 -1.48
C ILE A 199 47.74 -23.49 -0.13
N PRO A 200 48.07 -24.24 0.94
CA PRO A 200 47.46 -24.07 2.26
C PRO A 200 48.26 -23.09 3.13
N VAL A 201 47.56 -22.28 3.93
CA VAL A 201 48.15 -21.54 5.05
C VAL A 201 47.32 -21.78 6.32
N SER A 202 48.02 -22.20 7.37
CA SER A 202 47.49 -22.55 8.69
C SER A 202 47.19 -21.31 9.56
N PRO A 203 46.35 -21.43 10.61
CA PRO A 203 45.83 -20.31 11.38
C PRO A 203 46.79 -19.88 12.49
N GLY A 204 46.91 -18.57 12.70
CA GLY A 204 47.67 -17.98 13.80
C GLY A 204 46.90 -16.83 14.44
N ASP A 205 46.48 -17.04 15.69
CA ASP A 205 45.81 -16.09 16.56
C ASP A 205 46.61 -14.80 16.81
N ARG A 206 45.96 -13.63 16.68
CA ARG A 206 46.14 -12.45 17.54
C ARG A 206 44.85 -11.62 17.62
N PRO A 207 44.55 -10.98 18.77
CA PRO A 207 43.21 -10.47 19.08
C PRO A 207 42.97 -9.09 18.43
N ALA A 208 42.01 -9.00 17.52
CA ALA A 208 41.55 -7.73 16.99
C ALA A 208 40.62 -7.05 18.00
N ARG A 209 41.06 -5.90 18.51
CA ARG A 209 40.26 -4.94 19.26
C ARG A 209 38.90 -4.75 18.59
N ARG A 210 37.83 -4.88 19.38
CA ARG A 210 36.44 -4.65 18.99
C ARG A 210 36.22 -3.16 18.71
N MET A 211 36.71 -2.67 17.57
CA MET A 211 36.14 -1.49 16.93
C MET A 211 34.82 -1.95 16.34
N ILE A 212 33.75 -1.73 17.09
CA ILE A 212 32.40 -1.76 16.54
C ILE A 212 32.40 -0.67 15.49
N ASN A 213 32.44 -1.07 14.22
CA ASN A 213 32.45 -0.14 13.11
C ASN A 213 31.10 0.57 13.14
N GLN A 214 31.05 1.83 13.57
CA GLN A 214 29.82 2.63 13.59
C GLN A 214 29.12 2.56 12.22
N SER A 215 29.89 2.50 11.14
CA SER A 215 29.39 2.33 9.78
C SER A 215 28.60 1.03 9.53
N ARG A 216 28.89 -0.04 10.28
CA ARG A 216 28.14 -1.31 10.20
C ARG A 216 26.85 -1.27 11.04
N LEU A 217 26.85 -0.52 12.15
CA LEU A 217 25.62 -0.22 12.89
C LEU A 217 24.71 0.75 12.12
N ASP A 218 25.28 1.66 11.35
CA ASP A 218 24.54 2.57 10.47
C ASP A 218 24.00 1.83 9.23
N GLU A 219 24.75 0.90 8.63
CA GLU A 219 24.26 0.02 7.55
C GLU A 219 23.18 -0.97 8.03
N GLU A 220 23.36 -1.59 9.22
CA GLU A 220 22.34 -2.49 9.81
C GLU A 220 21.05 -1.71 10.17
N GLN A 221 21.16 -0.48 10.70
CA GLN A 221 20.02 0.40 10.97
C GLN A 221 19.34 0.95 9.70
N PHE A 222 20.04 0.99 8.56
CA PHE A 222 19.45 1.37 7.28
C PHE A 222 18.78 0.19 6.57
N THR A 223 19.33 -1.02 6.72
CA THR A 223 18.70 -2.25 6.22
C THR A 223 17.42 -2.62 6.98
N GLU A 224 17.29 -2.22 8.26
CA GLU A 224 16.03 -2.32 9.01
C GLU A 224 15.00 -1.21 8.66
N ARG A 225 15.40 -0.16 7.93
CA ARG A 225 14.56 1.01 7.56
C ARG A 225 14.24 1.14 6.07
N GLY A 226 14.56 0.13 5.24
CA GLY A 226 14.68 0.34 3.78
C GLY A 226 13.78 -0.48 2.86
N ALA A 227 12.93 -1.37 3.37
CA ALA A 227 12.07 -2.21 2.53
C ALA A 227 10.63 -1.67 2.49
N ILE A 228 10.07 -1.54 1.29
CA ILE A 228 8.65 -1.24 1.12
C ILE A 228 7.85 -2.44 1.68
N PRO A 229 6.92 -2.24 2.62
CA PRO A 229 6.13 -3.33 3.19
C PRO A 229 5.31 -4.07 2.14
N VAL A 230 4.98 -5.33 2.41
CA VAL A 230 3.99 -6.07 1.61
C VAL A 230 2.61 -5.48 1.84
N SER A 231 1.81 -5.43 0.78
CA SER A 231 0.42 -5.00 0.90
C SER A 231 -0.44 -5.99 1.67
N GLY A 232 -1.49 -5.47 2.31
CA GLY A 232 -2.33 -6.27 3.22
C GLY A 232 -3.37 -7.16 2.54
N GLY A 233 -3.55 -7.10 1.21
CA GLY A 233 -4.69 -7.66 0.48
C GLY A 233 -5.13 -9.07 0.94
N PRO A 234 -4.30 -10.12 0.74
CA PRO A 234 -4.63 -11.48 1.18
C PRO A 234 -4.82 -11.62 2.70
N ALA A 235 -4.02 -10.90 3.50
CA ALA A 235 -4.11 -10.94 4.96
C ALA A 235 -5.46 -10.40 5.47
N ARG A 236 -6.14 -9.53 4.72
CA ARG A 236 -7.47 -9.02 5.07
C ARG A 236 -8.54 -10.10 5.11
N VAL A 237 -8.46 -11.10 4.24
CA VAL A 237 -9.40 -12.23 4.23
C VAL A 237 -9.29 -12.97 5.56
N ARG A 238 -8.07 -13.33 5.95
CA ARG A 238 -7.79 -13.98 7.24
C ARG A 238 -8.30 -13.16 8.43
N ARG A 239 -7.94 -11.87 8.50
CA ARG A 239 -8.41 -10.97 9.57
C ARG A 239 -9.93 -10.88 9.63
N ALA A 240 -10.62 -10.90 8.49
CA ALA A 240 -12.08 -10.88 8.45
C ALA A 240 -12.69 -12.20 8.95
N MET A 241 -12.11 -13.35 8.57
CA MET A 241 -12.55 -14.65 9.08
C MET A 241 -12.30 -14.79 10.59
N ASP A 242 -11.16 -14.30 11.10
CA ASP A 242 -10.87 -14.28 12.53
C ASP A 242 -11.91 -13.45 13.30
N ARG A 243 -12.31 -12.29 12.76
CA ARG A 243 -13.37 -11.47 13.36
C ARG A 243 -14.72 -12.18 13.37
N LEU A 244 -15.09 -12.84 12.27
CA LEU A 244 -16.30 -13.65 12.21
C LEU A 244 -16.27 -14.79 13.23
N HIS A 245 -15.11 -15.42 13.41
CA HIS A 245 -14.91 -16.47 14.42
C HIS A 245 -15.08 -15.93 15.84
N ILE A 246 -14.44 -14.80 16.16
CA ILE A 246 -14.52 -14.15 17.48
C ILE A 246 -15.95 -13.72 17.81
N ALA A 247 -16.73 -13.25 16.81
CA ALA A 247 -18.11 -12.87 17.02
C ALA A 247 -19.01 -14.06 17.47
N GLY A 248 -18.60 -15.30 17.17
CA GLY A 248 -19.15 -16.51 17.79
C GLY A 248 -20.66 -16.63 17.66
N SER A 249 -21.35 -16.81 18.79
CA SER A 249 -22.82 -16.98 18.81
C SER A 249 -23.61 -15.67 18.61
N ALA A 250 -22.94 -14.52 18.49
CA ALA A 250 -23.62 -13.24 18.28
C ALA A 250 -24.08 -13.03 16.83
N VAL A 251 -23.57 -13.83 15.88
CA VAL A 251 -23.89 -13.70 14.45
C VAL A 251 -24.98 -14.68 14.02
N ASP A 252 -25.67 -14.36 12.92
CA ASP A 252 -26.57 -15.30 12.25
C ASP A 252 -25.80 -16.57 11.83
N PRO A 253 -26.15 -17.77 12.35
CA PRO A 253 -25.42 -19.00 12.07
C PRO A 253 -25.56 -19.46 10.61
N VAL A 254 -26.66 -19.17 9.94
CA VAL A 254 -26.89 -19.53 8.54
C VAL A 254 -26.04 -18.64 7.63
N ALA A 255 -25.98 -17.34 7.92
CA ALA A 255 -25.12 -16.41 7.19
C ALA A 255 -23.63 -16.76 7.40
N ALA A 256 -23.21 -16.95 8.66
CA ALA A 256 -21.83 -17.34 8.97
C ALA A 256 -21.42 -18.63 8.27
N ALA A 257 -22.28 -19.67 8.29
CA ALA A 257 -21.99 -20.95 7.62
C ALA A 257 -21.82 -20.79 6.10
N ALA A 258 -22.55 -19.88 5.45
CA ALA A 258 -22.35 -19.60 4.04
C ALA A 258 -20.96 -18.98 3.76
N VAL A 259 -20.53 -18.04 4.60
CA VAL A 259 -19.21 -17.41 4.49
C VAL A 259 -18.09 -18.43 4.73
N TRP A 260 -18.21 -19.29 5.74
CA TRP A 260 -17.24 -20.35 6.03
C TRP A 260 -17.09 -21.35 4.87
N ARG A 261 -18.20 -21.79 4.27
CA ARG A 261 -18.16 -22.70 3.11
C ARG A 261 -17.53 -22.03 1.89
N ALA A 262 -17.86 -20.76 1.65
CA ALA A 262 -17.25 -20.01 0.54
C ALA A 262 -15.74 -19.84 0.73
N HIS A 263 -15.29 -19.50 1.95
CA HIS A 263 -13.87 -19.40 2.28
C HIS A 263 -13.13 -20.73 2.04
N ALA A 264 -13.73 -21.86 2.42
CA ALA A 264 -13.13 -23.19 2.28
C ALA A 264 -12.89 -23.62 0.81
N VAL A 265 -13.59 -23.01 -0.15
CA VAL A 265 -13.44 -23.30 -1.59
C VAL A 265 -12.68 -22.20 -2.34
N LEU A 266 -12.04 -21.26 -1.64
CA LEU A 266 -11.14 -20.30 -2.25
C LEU A 266 -9.80 -20.98 -2.60
N PRO A 267 -9.16 -20.61 -3.72
CA PRO A 267 -7.79 -21.02 -3.98
C PRO A 267 -6.85 -20.59 -2.85
N GLU A 268 -5.84 -21.41 -2.54
CA GLU A 268 -4.84 -21.10 -1.49
C GLU A 268 -4.13 -19.76 -1.73
N THR A 269 -3.90 -19.41 -3.00
CA THR A 269 -3.32 -18.12 -3.41
C THR A 269 -4.22 -16.91 -3.11
N SER A 270 -5.54 -17.12 -3.04
CA SER A 270 -6.54 -16.10 -2.69
C SER A 270 -6.82 -16.03 -1.19
N ALA A 271 -6.59 -17.11 -0.45
CA ALA A 271 -6.67 -17.13 1.01
C ALA A 271 -5.34 -16.71 1.69
N GLY A 272 -4.22 -16.89 0.96
CA GLY A 272 -2.88 -16.32 1.16
C GLY A 272 -2.14 -16.66 2.47
N PRO A 273 -0.90 -17.17 2.41
CA PRO A 273 0.07 -17.01 3.50
C PRO A 273 0.74 -15.63 3.41
N ALA A 274 0.53 -14.76 4.41
CA ALA A 274 1.33 -13.54 4.57
C ALA A 274 2.70 -13.92 5.15
N GLY A 275 3.74 -13.90 4.32
CA GLY A 275 5.12 -14.14 4.74
C GLY A 275 6.12 -13.92 3.62
N ASP A 276 7.40 -13.83 3.97
CA ASP A 276 8.50 -13.45 3.07
C ASP A 276 8.64 -14.37 1.84
N ALA A 277 8.33 -15.66 1.99
CA ALA A 277 8.41 -16.63 0.89
C ALA A 277 7.34 -16.39 -0.19
N ALA A 278 6.13 -15.97 0.20
CA ALA A 278 5.06 -15.65 -0.75
C ALA A 278 5.37 -14.34 -1.50
N LEU A 279 5.94 -13.36 -0.79
CA LEU A 279 6.42 -12.12 -1.40
C LEU A 279 7.50 -12.39 -2.44
N GLU A 280 8.46 -13.26 -2.11
CA GLU A 280 9.55 -13.59 -3.00
C GLU A 280 9.07 -14.35 -4.24
N ALA A 281 8.14 -15.28 -4.08
CA ALA A 281 7.49 -15.96 -5.20
C ALA A 281 6.73 -14.97 -6.10
N MET A 282 5.96 -14.03 -5.53
CA MET A 282 5.24 -13.00 -6.29
C MET A 282 6.18 -12.04 -7.01
N ARG A 283 7.28 -11.63 -6.38
CA ARG A 283 8.29 -10.73 -6.98
C ARG A 283 8.90 -11.33 -8.25
N HIS A 284 9.04 -12.65 -8.28
CA HIS A 284 9.69 -13.38 -9.37
C HIS A 284 8.72 -14.00 -10.36
N ASP A 285 7.41 -13.80 -10.21
CA ASP A 285 6.42 -14.27 -11.18
C ASP A 285 6.50 -13.38 -12.45
N PRO A 286 7.04 -13.89 -13.58
CA PRO A 286 7.16 -13.09 -14.79
C PRO A 286 5.81 -12.80 -15.45
N MET A 287 4.74 -13.50 -15.02
CA MET A 287 3.41 -13.38 -15.59
C MET A 287 2.54 -12.35 -14.86
N ARG A 288 2.99 -11.82 -13.71
CA ARG A 288 2.19 -10.92 -12.89
C ARG A 288 2.92 -9.60 -12.60
N PRO A 289 2.22 -8.46 -12.65
CA PRO A 289 2.82 -7.19 -12.27
C PRO A 289 3.11 -7.14 -10.77
N PHE A 290 4.25 -6.55 -10.41
CA PHE A 290 4.64 -6.30 -9.03
C PHE A 290 4.85 -4.81 -8.82
N THR A 291 3.86 -4.15 -8.20
CA THR A 291 3.78 -2.69 -8.13
C THR A 291 3.53 -2.20 -6.71
N LEU A 292 3.56 -0.90 -6.50
CA LEU A 292 2.95 -0.30 -5.31
C LEU A 292 1.42 -0.44 -5.44
N VAL A 293 0.75 -0.85 -4.37
CA VAL A 293 -0.70 -1.07 -4.30
C VAL A 293 -1.25 -0.51 -2.98
N HIS A 294 -2.48 -0.05 -2.99
CA HIS A 294 -3.19 0.49 -1.83
C HIS A 294 -3.46 -0.59 -0.77
N GLY A 295 -3.85 -1.79 -1.20
CA GLY A 295 -4.13 -2.95 -0.34
C GLY A 295 -5.54 -2.98 0.26
N ASP A 296 -6.28 -1.87 0.22
CA ASP A 296 -7.69 -1.77 0.59
C ASP A 296 -8.48 -0.74 -0.23
N PHE A 297 -8.27 -0.71 -1.55
CA PHE A 297 -8.96 0.27 -2.37
C PHE A 297 -10.49 0.07 -2.34
N HIS A 298 -11.21 1.13 -1.95
CA HIS A 298 -12.66 1.23 -2.05
C HIS A 298 -13.10 2.71 -2.02
N LEU A 299 -14.36 3.00 -2.36
CA LEU A 299 -14.85 4.38 -2.50
C LEU A 299 -14.62 5.25 -1.25
N GLY A 300 -14.87 4.70 -0.06
CA GLY A 300 -14.58 5.36 1.21
C GLY A 300 -13.10 5.70 1.49
N GLN A 301 -12.16 5.30 0.62
CA GLN A 301 -10.75 5.69 0.68
C GLN A 301 -10.38 6.80 -0.31
N LEU A 302 -11.37 7.37 -0.99
CA LEU A 302 -11.19 8.51 -1.89
C LEU A 302 -11.73 9.77 -1.22
N VAL A 303 -10.96 10.85 -1.29
CA VAL A 303 -11.36 12.16 -0.81
C VAL A 303 -11.16 13.23 -1.89
N ARG A 304 -12.01 14.27 -1.86
CA ARG A 304 -11.86 15.45 -2.73
C ARG A 304 -10.94 16.47 -2.07
N LEU A 305 -10.02 17.07 -2.81
CA LEU A 305 -9.05 18.02 -2.26
C LEU A 305 -9.61 19.42 -1.98
N GLY A 306 -10.69 19.82 -2.66
CA GLY A 306 -11.39 21.08 -2.44
C GLY A 306 -12.82 21.07 -2.96
N ASP A 307 -13.65 21.97 -2.42
CA ASP A 307 -15.10 22.01 -2.67
C ASP A 307 -15.50 22.42 -4.10
N GLY A 308 -14.53 22.88 -4.92
CA GLY A 308 -14.75 23.33 -6.30
C GLY A 308 -14.08 22.47 -7.38
N ASP A 309 -13.15 21.58 -7.02
CA ASP A 309 -12.48 20.69 -7.96
C ASP A 309 -13.00 19.27 -7.74
N ARG A 310 -14.02 18.91 -8.52
CA ARG A 310 -14.65 17.59 -8.47
C ARG A 310 -13.74 16.49 -9.03
N ASP A 311 -12.60 16.82 -9.60
CA ASP A 311 -11.77 15.83 -10.29
C ASP A 311 -10.46 15.56 -9.54
N SER A 312 -10.05 16.46 -8.65
CA SER A 312 -8.88 16.27 -7.77
C SER A 312 -9.17 15.34 -6.59
N LEU A 313 -9.00 14.04 -6.85
CA LEU A 313 -9.06 12.98 -5.85
C LEU A 313 -7.70 12.69 -5.20
N ARG A 314 -7.73 12.25 -3.95
CA ARG A 314 -6.61 11.63 -3.22
C ARG A 314 -7.06 10.38 -2.49
N LEU A 315 -6.11 9.47 -2.28
CA LEU A 315 -6.25 8.29 -1.45
C LEU A 315 -5.96 8.63 0.02
N ILE A 316 -6.65 7.93 0.91
CA ILE A 316 -6.42 7.92 2.35
C ILE A 316 -6.28 6.47 2.83
N ASP A 317 -5.98 6.28 4.11
CA ASP A 317 -5.89 4.95 4.75
C ASP A 317 -4.76 4.06 4.22
N VAL A 318 -3.55 4.38 4.67
CA VAL A 318 -2.31 3.76 4.22
C VAL A 318 -1.97 2.45 4.95
N ASP A 319 -2.88 1.93 5.77
CA ASP A 319 -2.60 0.83 6.70
C ASP A 319 -2.17 -0.46 5.98
N ASP A 320 -2.66 -0.68 4.77
CA ASP A 320 -2.36 -1.83 3.93
C ASP A 320 -1.52 -1.48 2.69
N LEU A 321 -1.02 -0.23 2.59
CA LEU A 321 -0.17 0.24 1.49
C LEU A 321 1.12 -0.59 1.43
N GLY A 322 1.51 -1.01 0.23
CA GLY A 322 2.72 -1.80 0.08
C GLY A 322 2.94 -2.28 -1.33
N VAL A 323 3.95 -3.15 -1.50
CA VAL A 323 4.17 -3.84 -2.77
C VAL A 323 3.32 -5.10 -2.86
N GLY A 324 2.84 -5.40 -4.05
CA GLY A 324 2.08 -6.60 -4.33
C GLY A 324 1.50 -6.63 -5.73
N ASP A 325 0.56 -7.54 -5.94
CA ASP A 325 -0.16 -7.64 -7.20
C ASP A 325 -1.33 -6.62 -7.24
N PRO A 326 -1.32 -5.67 -8.19
CA PRO A 326 -2.32 -4.61 -8.29
C PRO A 326 -3.74 -5.10 -8.59
N VAL A 327 -3.94 -6.38 -8.95
CA VAL A 327 -5.29 -6.96 -9.09
C VAL A 327 -6.09 -6.86 -7.79
N TRP A 328 -5.42 -6.92 -6.64
CA TRP A 328 -6.09 -6.88 -5.33
C TRP A 328 -6.80 -5.56 -5.05
N ASP A 329 -6.35 -4.46 -5.64
CA ASP A 329 -7.04 -3.17 -5.52
C ASP A 329 -8.28 -3.06 -6.42
N LEU A 330 -8.35 -3.86 -7.49
CA LEU A 330 -9.55 -3.93 -8.34
C LEU A 330 -10.56 -4.98 -7.84
N ALA A 331 -10.06 -5.98 -7.11
CA ALA A 331 -10.81 -7.16 -6.73
C ALA A 331 -12.10 -6.87 -5.94
N ARG A 332 -12.13 -5.83 -5.10
CA ARG A 332 -13.34 -5.52 -4.31
C ARG A 332 -14.47 -5.06 -5.23
N MET A 333 -14.18 -4.13 -6.13
CA MET A 333 -15.17 -3.62 -7.08
C MET A 333 -15.61 -4.71 -8.05
N ALA A 334 -14.67 -5.52 -8.55
CA ALA A 334 -14.99 -6.66 -9.39
C ALA A 334 -15.92 -7.65 -8.66
N GLY A 335 -15.62 -7.97 -7.41
CA GLY A 335 -16.44 -8.82 -6.57
C GLY A 335 -17.84 -8.23 -6.32
N PHE A 336 -17.94 -6.92 -6.09
CA PHE A 336 -19.22 -6.24 -5.90
C PHE A 336 -20.03 -6.17 -7.19
N PHE A 337 -19.38 -5.98 -8.33
CA PHE A 337 -20.03 -6.08 -9.64
C PHE A 337 -20.57 -7.51 -9.87
N ALA A 338 -19.77 -8.55 -9.63
CA ALA A 338 -20.22 -9.94 -9.74
C ALA A 338 -21.32 -10.32 -8.73
N ALA A 339 -21.37 -9.63 -7.58
CA ALA A 339 -22.42 -9.80 -6.59
C ALA A 339 -23.72 -9.06 -6.94
N GLY A 340 -23.73 -8.22 -8.00
CA GLY A 340 -24.86 -7.36 -8.36
C GLY A 340 -25.01 -6.12 -7.48
N ILE A 341 -23.98 -5.79 -6.71
CA ILE A 341 -23.93 -4.66 -5.77
C ILE A 341 -23.45 -3.39 -6.47
N LEU A 342 -22.43 -3.51 -7.34
CA LEU A 342 -21.95 -2.40 -8.16
C LEU A 342 -22.60 -2.47 -9.54
N ASP A 343 -23.17 -1.35 -9.97
CA ASP A 343 -23.74 -1.22 -11.31
C ASP A 343 -22.71 -1.50 -12.43
N SER A 344 -23.19 -2.11 -13.50
CA SER A 344 -22.41 -2.45 -14.70
C SER A 344 -21.76 -1.22 -15.35
N VAL A 345 -22.48 -0.11 -15.48
CA VAL A 345 -21.95 1.11 -16.12
C VAL A 345 -20.84 1.71 -15.26
N ALA A 346 -21.00 1.71 -13.94
CA ALA A 346 -19.95 2.14 -13.01
C ALA A 346 -18.68 1.29 -13.13
N TRP A 347 -18.82 -0.04 -13.14
CA TRP A 347 -17.70 -0.96 -13.30
C TRP A 347 -16.99 -0.78 -14.64
N GLU A 348 -17.74 -0.69 -15.75
CA GLU A 348 -17.18 -0.52 -17.09
C GLU A 348 -16.46 0.83 -17.24
N ARG A 349 -17.05 1.92 -16.75
CA ARG A 349 -16.41 3.25 -16.75
C ARG A 349 -15.09 3.23 -16.00
N PHE A 350 -15.08 2.64 -14.79
CA PHE A 350 -13.86 2.50 -14.00
C PHE A 350 -12.80 1.66 -14.75
N LEU A 351 -13.15 0.45 -15.17
CA LEU A 351 -12.22 -0.50 -15.77
C LEU A 351 -11.62 0.03 -17.08
N ASN A 352 -12.45 0.66 -17.92
CA ASN A 352 -12.00 1.28 -19.16
C ASN A 352 -11.03 2.43 -18.90
N ALA A 353 -11.36 3.35 -17.98
CA ALA A 353 -10.47 4.44 -17.63
C ALA A 353 -9.15 3.96 -17.00
N TYR A 354 -9.19 2.92 -16.17
CA TYR A 354 -8.00 2.31 -15.58
C TYR A 354 -7.06 1.75 -16.66
N ARG A 355 -7.61 1.00 -17.62
CA ARG A 355 -6.88 0.46 -18.78
C ARG A 355 -6.31 1.59 -19.65
N LEU A 356 -7.12 2.61 -19.97
CA LEU A 356 -6.70 3.76 -20.78
C LEU A 356 -5.57 4.56 -20.12
N ALA A 357 -5.57 4.63 -18.79
CA ALA A 357 -4.50 5.23 -17.99
C ALA A 357 -3.24 4.35 -17.88
N GLY A 358 -3.21 3.19 -18.52
CA GLY A 358 -2.07 2.25 -18.53
C GLY A 358 -1.96 1.42 -17.25
N GLY A 359 -3.06 1.20 -16.53
CA GLY A 359 -3.09 0.38 -15.33
C GLY A 359 -2.67 -1.07 -15.61
N PRO A 360 -1.69 -1.63 -14.89
CA PRO A 360 -1.10 -2.93 -15.23
C PRO A 360 -1.85 -4.16 -14.70
N ALA A 361 -2.85 -3.97 -13.83
CA ALA A 361 -3.46 -5.06 -13.04
C ALA A 361 -4.19 -6.13 -13.84
N VAL A 362 -4.75 -5.76 -14.99
CA VAL A 362 -5.64 -6.63 -15.76
C VAL A 362 -5.20 -6.65 -17.22
N PRO A 363 -5.28 -7.82 -17.88
CA PRO A 363 -5.04 -7.90 -19.32
C PRO A 363 -6.10 -7.11 -20.10
N ALA A 364 -5.77 -6.83 -21.36
CA ALA A 364 -6.66 -6.11 -22.29
C ALA A 364 -7.95 -6.91 -22.61
N HIS A 365 -7.87 -8.24 -22.53
CA HIS A 365 -8.99 -9.15 -22.76
C HIS A 365 -9.06 -10.16 -21.62
N ASP A 366 -10.26 -10.65 -21.31
CA ASP A 366 -10.51 -11.65 -20.28
C ASP A 366 -10.00 -11.24 -18.89
N GLU A 367 -10.51 -10.13 -18.36
CA GLU A 367 -10.14 -9.66 -17.01
C GLU A 367 -10.42 -10.69 -15.90
N TRP A 368 -11.40 -11.57 -16.10
CA TRP A 368 -11.81 -12.56 -15.11
C TRP A 368 -10.77 -13.65 -14.91
N ALA A 369 -9.94 -13.93 -15.92
CA ALA A 369 -8.80 -14.84 -15.78
C ALA A 369 -7.87 -14.47 -14.61
N VAL A 370 -7.77 -13.18 -14.27
CA VAL A 370 -6.96 -12.69 -13.16
C VAL A 370 -7.78 -12.18 -11.98
N LEU A 371 -9.01 -11.71 -12.20
CA LEU A 371 -9.85 -11.13 -11.15
C LEU A 371 -10.66 -12.16 -10.36
N ASP A 372 -11.04 -13.31 -10.92
CA ASP A 372 -12.00 -14.22 -10.29
C ASP A 372 -11.59 -14.63 -8.87
N GLY A 373 -10.38 -15.16 -8.70
CA GLY A 373 -9.86 -15.59 -7.40
C GLY A 373 -9.86 -14.46 -6.35
N PRO A 374 -9.18 -13.32 -6.61
CA PRO A 374 -9.18 -12.17 -5.71
C PRO A 374 -10.57 -11.58 -5.45
N ALA A 375 -11.44 -11.51 -6.47
CA ALA A 375 -12.80 -10.96 -6.33
C ALA A 375 -13.65 -11.82 -5.41
N ARG A 376 -13.63 -13.15 -5.57
CA ARG A 376 -14.30 -14.09 -4.66
C ARG A 376 -13.77 -13.95 -3.24
N ALA A 377 -12.46 -13.81 -3.07
CA ALA A 377 -11.85 -13.61 -1.76
C ALA A 377 -12.29 -12.31 -1.08
N LEU A 378 -12.39 -11.20 -1.80
CA LEU A 378 -12.84 -9.93 -1.23
C LEU A 378 -14.36 -9.86 -0.99
N VAL A 379 -15.17 -10.66 -1.71
CA VAL A 379 -16.58 -10.88 -1.35
C VAL A 379 -16.69 -11.66 -0.04
N VAL A 380 -15.93 -12.75 0.13
CA VAL A 380 -15.89 -13.51 1.39
C VAL A 380 -15.44 -12.63 2.55
N GLN A 381 -14.38 -11.84 2.33
CA GLN A 381 -13.87 -10.86 3.30
C GLN A 381 -14.93 -9.83 3.69
N ALA A 382 -15.63 -9.25 2.72
CA ALA A 382 -16.69 -8.28 2.98
C ALA A 382 -17.86 -8.90 3.74
N ALA A 383 -18.33 -10.08 3.31
CA ALA A 383 -19.41 -10.82 3.97
C ALA A 383 -19.07 -11.16 5.43
N ALA A 384 -17.85 -11.63 5.69
CA ALA A 384 -17.38 -11.94 7.04
C ALA A 384 -17.41 -10.71 7.95
N ILE A 385 -16.93 -9.55 7.47
CA ILE A 385 -16.98 -8.30 8.24
C ILE A 385 -18.41 -7.84 8.47
N SER A 386 -19.25 -7.88 7.43
CA SER A 386 -20.65 -7.50 7.49
C SER A 386 -21.42 -8.30 8.55
N VAL A 387 -21.32 -9.62 8.48
CA VAL A 387 -21.98 -10.54 9.43
C VAL A 387 -21.46 -10.34 10.86
N ALA A 388 -20.15 -10.19 11.05
CA ALA A 388 -19.56 -9.92 12.36
C ALA A 388 -20.04 -8.59 12.96
N LYS A 389 -20.09 -7.52 12.15
CA LYS A 389 -20.58 -6.20 12.57
C LYS A 389 -22.07 -6.24 12.91
N ALA A 390 -22.88 -6.89 12.05
CA ALA A 390 -24.30 -7.01 12.28
C ALA A 390 -24.61 -7.69 13.62
N GLY A 391 -23.91 -8.79 13.92
CA GLY A 391 -24.03 -9.49 15.20
C GLY A 391 -23.57 -8.64 16.40
N ALA A 392 -22.45 -7.92 16.27
CA ALA A 392 -21.95 -7.04 17.33
C ALA A 392 -22.90 -5.87 17.63
N GLU A 393 -23.59 -5.36 16.62
CA GLU A 393 -24.56 -4.26 16.70
C GLU A 393 -25.98 -4.74 17.04
N GLY A 394 -26.22 -6.06 17.03
CA GLY A 394 -27.55 -6.64 17.21
C GLY A 394 -28.55 -6.22 16.11
N ARG A 395 -28.05 -5.88 14.93
CA ARG A 395 -28.87 -5.45 13.78
C ARG A 395 -29.12 -6.60 12.82
N GLU A 396 -30.21 -6.51 12.07
CA GLU A 396 -30.45 -7.39 10.94
C GLU A 396 -29.48 -7.08 9.78
N LEU A 397 -29.28 -8.08 8.91
CA LEU A 397 -28.51 -7.91 7.67
C LEU A 397 -29.31 -7.05 6.70
N ASP A 398 -28.68 -6.01 6.17
CA ASP A 398 -29.29 -5.17 5.14
C ASP A 398 -29.19 -5.83 3.74
N GLU A 399 -29.71 -5.14 2.73
CA GLU A 399 -29.69 -5.62 1.34
C GLU A 399 -28.27 -5.93 0.83
N TRP A 400 -27.28 -5.12 1.23
CA TRP A 400 -25.89 -5.29 0.81
C TRP A 400 -25.25 -6.49 1.49
N ASP A 401 -25.48 -6.65 2.79
CA ASP A 401 -25.05 -7.80 3.57
C ASP A 401 -25.64 -9.10 3.01
N VAL A 402 -26.94 -9.10 2.69
CA VAL A 402 -27.62 -10.25 2.08
C VAL A 402 -27.03 -10.60 0.72
N ALA A 403 -26.79 -9.61 -0.16
CA ALA A 403 -26.18 -9.84 -1.48
C ALA A 403 -24.77 -10.47 -1.38
N LEU A 404 -23.97 -10.05 -0.40
CA LEU A 404 -22.65 -10.62 -0.12
C LEU A 404 -22.75 -12.07 0.38
N VAL A 405 -23.66 -12.35 1.31
CA VAL A 405 -23.90 -13.70 1.85
C VAL A 405 -24.45 -14.63 0.76
N ASP A 406 -25.37 -14.17 -0.08
CA ASP A 406 -25.88 -14.94 -1.22
C ASP A 406 -24.80 -15.26 -2.25
N SER A 407 -23.90 -14.30 -2.49
CA SER A 407 -22.72 -14.55 -3.33
C SER A 407 -21.84 -15.65 -2.74
N CYS A 408 -21.61 -15.65 -1.42
CA CYS A 408 -20.91 -16.74 -0.74
C CYS A 408 -21.62 -18.10 -0.90
N ARG A 409 -22.96 -18.13 -0.81
CA ARG A 409 -23.76 -19.35 -1.03
C ARG A 409 -23.54 -19.90 -2.45
N ARG A 410 -23.61 -19.05 -3.47
CA ARG A 410 -23.37 -19.44 -4.87
C ARG A 410 -21.96 -19.97 -5.08
N MET A 411 -20.95 -19.32 -4.49
CA MET A 411 -19.55 -19.74 -4.57
C MET A 411 -19.32 -21.15 -4.01
N ALA A 412 -19.94 -21.48 -2.88
CA ALA A 412 -19.83 -22.80 -2.27
C ALA A 412 -20.57 -23.88 -3.08
N ALA A 413 -21.72 -23.52 -3.66
CA ALA A 413 -22.52 -24.44 -4.48
C ALA A 413 -21.86 -24.78 -5.82
N ALA A 414 -21.07 -23.88 -6.41
CA ALA A 414 -20.40 -24.11 -7.70
C ALA A 414 -19.27 -25.16 -7.65
N VAL A 415 -18.83 -25.57 -6.46
CA VAL A 415 -17.74 -26.54 -6.24
C VAL A 415 -18.27 -27.86 -5.65
N SER A 416 -19.56 -27.90 -5.27
CA SER A 416 -20.26 -29.08 -4.76
C SER A 416 -20.96 -29.82 -5.89
#